data_AF-A0A1J0ETL3-F1
#
_entry.id   AF-A0A1J0ETL3-F1
#
_cell.length_a   1.000
_cell.length_b   1.000
_cell.length_c   1.000
_cell.angle_alpha   90.00
_cell.angle_beta   90.00
_cell.angle_gamma   90.00
#
_symmetry.space_group_name_H-M   'P 1'
#
loop_
_entity.id
_entity.type
_entity.pdbx_description
1 polymer ?
#
loop_
_entity_poly.entity_id
_entity_poly.type
_entity_poly.pdbx_seq_one_letter_code
_entity_poly.pdbx_strand_id
1 'polypeptide(L)'
;MHSSSRINKQWSTGISGHNWVGETDVIKTATIGGQQMTAMQWSEDGSEYALIYLGQTSTGFGSLSAAQGVASSFAISVLAKMSASISAVA
;
A
#
# COMPACT_ATOMS: atom_id res chain seq x y z
N MET A 1 -19.06 -34.43 18.24
CA MET A 1 -19.13 -32.98 18.51
C MET A 1 -18.21 -32.30 17.51
N HIS A 2 -18.74 -31.83 16.38
CA HIS A 2 -17.95 -31.16 15.34
C HIS A 2 -17.92 -29.66 15.63
N SER A 3 -16.73 -29.12 15.94
CA SER A 3 -16.51 -27.68 16.05
C SER A 3 -16.02 -27.17 14.70
N SER A 4 -16.95 -26.65 13.90
CA SER A 4 -16.65 -26.03 12.62
C SER A 4 -15.98 -24.68 12.87
N SER A 5 -14.65 -24.63 12.77
CA SER A 5 -13.89 -23.38 12.78
C SER A 5 -14.24 -22.58 11.52
N ARG A 6 -15.08 -21.56 11.68
CA ARG A 6 -15.48 -20.65 10.61
C ARG A 6 -14.30 -19.72 10.32
N ILE A 7 -13.49 -20.07 9.32
CA ILE A 7 -12.49 -19.18 8.75
C ILE A 7 -13.25 -18.05 8.05
N ASN A 8 -13.38 -16.92 8.74
CA ASN A 8 -14.03 -15.72 8.23
C ASN A 8 -13.12 -15.07 7.18
N LYS A 9 -13.14 -15.61 5.95
CA LYS A 9 -12.57 -14.94 4.78
C LYS A 9 -13.48 -13.77 4.44
N GLN A 10 -13.32 -12.66 5.16
CA GLN A 10 -13.92 -11.40 4.82
C GLN A 10 -13.22 -10.89 3.55
N TRP A 11 -13.81 -11.26 2.42
CA TRP A 11 -13.42 -10.80 1.10
C TRP A 11 -13.86 -9.35 0.97
N SER A 12 -12.99 -8.42 1.33
CA SER A 12 -13.21 -6.99 1.07
C SER A 12 -13.06 -6.78 -0.43
N THR A 13 -14.18 -6.80 -1.15
CA THR A 13 -14.27 -6.34 -2.53
C THR A 13 -13.98 -4.85 -2.59
N GLY A 14 -12.81 -4.50 -3.11
CA GLY A 14 -12.53 -3.16 -3.62
C GLY A 14 -11.09 -2.71 -3.45
N ILE A 15 -10.43 -2.50 -4.59
CA ILE A 15 -9.35 -1.53 -4.84
C ILE A 15 -7.90 -2.08 -4.73
N SER A 16 -7.33 -2.36 -5.93
CA SER A 16 -6.02 -2.97 -6.23
C SER A 16 -5.88 -4.44 -5.79
N GLY A 17 -5.56 -5.34 -6.73
CA GLY A 17 -5.41 -6.79 -6.50
C GLY A 17 -4.23 -7.22 -5.63
N HIS A 18 -3.73 -6.33 -4.77
CA HIS A 18 -2.65 -6.58 -3.84
C HIS A 18 -3.22 -7.04 -2.50
N ASN A 19 -2.63 -8.08 -1.92
CA ASN A 19 -3.03 -8.57 -0.60
C ASN A 19 -2.42 -7.66 0.47
N TRP A 20 -3.20 -6.69 0.93
CA TRP A 20 -2.81 -5.79 2.02
C TRP A 20 -2.95 -6.49 3.36
N VAL A 21 -1.87 -6.53 4.13
CA VAL A 21 -1.78 -7.16 5.45
C VAL A 21 -1.48 -6.11 6.52
N GLY A 22 -2.23 -6.15 7.61
CA GLY A 22 -2.07 -5.28 8.78
C GLY A 22 -3.26 -5.43 9.70
N GLU A 23 -3.00 -5.57 11.00
CA GLU A 23 -4.06 -5.77 12.02
C GLU A 23 -4.78 -4.46 12.36
N THR A 24 -4.19 -3.31 12.02
CA THR A 24 -4.72 -1.99 12.33
C THR A 24 -5.22 -1.27 11.09
N ASP A 25 -6.16 -0.34 11.28
CA ASP A 25 -6.63 0.53 10.20
C ASP A 25 -5.69 1.71 9.91
N VAL A 26 -4.63 1.87 10.70
CA VAL A 26 -3.66 2.97 10.55
C VAL A 26 -2.42 2.57 9.76
N ILE A 27 -2.09 1.27 9.64
CA ILE A 27 -0.91 0.79 8.89
C ILE A 27 -1.25 -0.54 8.20
N LYS A 28 -1.04 -0.61 6.88
CA LYS A 28 -1.11 -1.85 6.08
C LYS A 28 0.08 -1.95 5.14
N THR A 29 0.48 -3.18 4.83
CA THR A 29 1.60 -3.48 3.93
C THR A 29 1.17 -4.38 2.80
N ALA A 30 1.78 -4.26 1.63
CA ALA A 30 1.57 -5.15 0.50
C ALA A 30 2.89 -5.41 -0.22
N THR A 31 2.96 -6.49 -0.99
CA THR A 31 4.08 -6.75 -1.91
C THR A 31 3.71 -6.32 -3.32
N ILE A 32 4.46 -5.39 -3.89
CA ILE A 32 4.29 -4.91 -5.26
C ILE A 32 5.63 -5.06 -5.98
N GLY A 33 5.65 -5.76 -7.12
CA GLY A 33 6.89 -5.96 -7.89
C GLY A 33 8.00 -6.67 -7.10
N GLY A 34 7.65 -7.52 -6.14
CA GLY A 34 8.60 -8.21 -5.25
C GLY A 34 9.15 -7.34 -4.11
N GLN A 35 8.69 -6.10 -3.97
CA GLN A 35 9.14 -5.15 -2.96
C GLN A 35 7.99 -4.76 -2.02
N GLN A 36 8.32 -4.47 -0.77
CA GLN A 36 7.31 -4.08 0.22
C GLN A 36 6.86 -2.63 -0.01
N MET A 37 5.56 -2.42 0.01
CA MET A 37 4.91 -1.12 0.07
C MET A 37 4.14 -0.99 1.38
N THR A 38 4.17 0.19 1.98
CA THR A 38 3.42 0.52 3.20
C THR A 38 2.41 1.61 2.89
N ALA A 39 1.17 1.44 3.35
CA ALA A 39 0.17 2.47 3.44
C ALA A 39 -0.06 2.77 4.92
N MET A 40 0.03 4.04 5.33
CA MET A 40 -0.09 4.39 6.74
C MET A 40 -0.75 5.75 6.96
N GLN A 41 -1.33 5.96 8.13
CA GLN A 41 -1.68 7.27 8.65
C GLN A 41 -0.40 8.12 8.74
N TRP A 42 -0.45 9.33 8.20
CA TRP A 42 0.67 10.24 8.12
C TRP A 42 0.53 11.40 9.10
N SER A 43 -0.69 11.94 9.24
CA SER A 43 -0.96 13.04 10.18
C SER A 43 -1.40 12.52 11.54
N GLU A 44 -1.01 13.24 12.60
CA GLU A 44 -1.40 12.91 13.98
C GLU A 44 -2.92 12.97 14.22
N ASP A 45 -3.61 13.84 13.48
CA ASP A 45 -5.06 14.00 13.54
C ASP A 45 -5.83 12.92 12.73
N GLY A 46 -5.11 12.09 11.97
CA GLY A 46 -5.69 11.05 11.12
C GLY A 46 -6.43 11.50 9.88
N SER A 47 -6.32 12.77 9.51
CA SER A 47 -6.88 13.31 8.27
C SER A 47 -6.11 12.88 7.02
N GLU A 48 -4.83 12.50 7.16
CA GLU A 48 -3.93 12.23 6.05
C GLU A 48 -3.27 10.85 6.16
N TYR A 49 -3.17 10.19 5.02
CA TYR A 49 -2.50 8.91 4.83
C TYR A 49 -1.42 9.05 3.75
N ALA A 50 -0.45 8.15 3.79
CA ALA A 50 0.68 8.09 2.89
C ALA A 50 0.89 6.69 2.32
N LEU A 51 1.55 6.64 1.16
CA LEU A 51 2.18 5.46 0.59
C LEU A 51 3.70 5.61 0.66
N ILE A 52 4.38 4.54 1.06
CA ILE A 52 5.84 4.45 1.10
C ILE A 52 6.27 3.23 0.29
N TYR A 53 7.17 3.43 -0.67
CA TYR A 53 7.71 2.37 -1.52
C TYR A 53 9.11 2.70 -2.00
N LEU A 54 10.08 1.80 -1.77
CA LEU A 54 11.48 1.98 -2.17
C LEU A 54 12.07 3.34 -1.73
N GLY A 55 11.74 3.78 -0.51
CA GLY A 55 12.20 5.04 0.05
C GLY A 55 11.53 6.29 -0.54
N GLN A 56 10.56 6.15 -1.44
CA GLN A 56 9.73 7.24 -1.93
C GLN A 56 8.43 7.30 -1.14
N THR A 57 7.98 8.52 -0.84
CA THR A 57 6.75 8.78 -0.09
C THR A 57 5.79 9.61 -0.93
N SER A 58 4.51 9.23 -0.92
CA SER A 58 3.40 10.02 -1.44
C SER A 58 2.41 10.25 -0.30
N THR A 59 2.04 11.48 -0.01
CA THR A 59 1.07 11.86 1.03
C THR A 59 -0.20 12.44 0.40
N GLY A 60 -1.09 13.02 1.20
CA GLY A 60 -2.30 13.72 0.73
C GLY A 60 -3.53 12.82 0.55
N PHE A 61 -3.49 11.57 0.99
CA PHE A 61 -4.63 10.67 0.86
C PHE A 61 -5.58 10.84 2.05
N GLY A 62 -6.87 11.13 1.80
CA GLY A 62 -7.86 11.28 2.88
C GLY A 62 -8.31 9.97 3.55
N SER A 63 -7.82 8.82 3.08
CA SER A 63 -8.08 7.52 3.71
C SER A 63 -7.05 6.49 3.30
N LEU A 64 -6.93 5.42 4.10
CA LEU A 64 -6.11 4.27 3.78
C LEU A 64 -6.53 3.62 2.45
N SER A 65 -7.83 3.53 2.16
CA SER A 65 -8.32 2.97 0.90
C SER A 65 -7.93 3.84 -0.32
N ALA A 66 -7.96 5.17 -0.17
CA ALA A 66 -7.52 6.08 -1.24
C ALA A 66 -6.03 5.90 -1.55
N ALA A 67 -5.19 5.76 -0.53
CA ALA A 67 -3.78 5.44 -0.69
C ALA A 67 -3.61 4.09 -1.43
N GLN A 68 -4.28 3.03 -0.97
CA GLN A 68 -4.20 1.70 -1.58
C GLN A 68 -4.64 1.68 -3.05
N GLY A 69 -5.62 2.51 -3.43
CA GLY A 69 -6.12 2.58 -4.80
C GLY A 69 -5.13 3.11 -5.82
N VAL A 70 -4.18 3.94 -5.42
CA VAL A 70 -3.16 4.47 -6.31
C VAL A 70 -1.82 3.73 -6.21
N ALA A 71 -1.73 2.71 -5.37
CA ALA A 71 -0.50 1.98 -5.07
C ALA A 71 0.24 1.48 -6.31
N SER A 72 -0.47 0.85 -7.25
CA SER A 72 0.14 0.34 -8.49
C SER A 72 0.73 1.47 -9.34
N SER A 73 0.00 2.56 -9.53
CA SER A 73 0.47 3.72 -10.30
C SER A 73 1.66 4.41 -9.61
N PHE A 74 1.62 4.49 -8.28
CA PHE A 74 2.73 5.02 -7.49
C PHE A 74 3.99 4.15 -7.66
N ALA A 75 3.88 2.82 -7.53
CA ALA A 75 5.02 1.91 -7.75
C ALA A 75 5.62 2.05 -9.16
N ILE A 76 4.78 2.11 -10.19
CA ILE A 76 5.23 2.32 -11.59
C ILE A 76 6.00 3.64 -11.72
N SER A 77 5.48 4.72 -11.14
CA SER A 77 6.14 6.03 -11.16
C SER A 77 7.49 6.01 -10.44
N VAL A 78 7.58 5.37 -9.27
CA VAL A 78 8.84 5.22 -8.53
C VAL A 78 9.87 4.43 -9.33
N LEU A 79 9.49 3.30 -9.91
CA LEU A 79 10.38 2.48 -10.73
C LEU A 79 10.84 3.21 -11.99
N ALA A 80 9.95 3.97 -12.65
CA ALA A 80 10.31 4.78 -13.80
C ALA A 80 11.32 5.87 -13.44
N LYS A 81 11.15 6.56 -12.31
CA LYS A 81 12.11 7.55 -11.80
C LYS A 81 13.47 6.90 -11.53
N MET A 82 13.48 5.76 -10.83
CA MET A 82 14.72 5.03 -10.54
C MET A 82 15.43 4.58 -11.83
N SER A 83 14.69 4.04 -12.79
CA SER A 83 15.24 3.66 -14.09
C SER A 83 15.87 4.85 -14.81
N ALA A 84 15.19 6.01 -14.84
CA ALA A 84 15.71 7.22 -15.45
C ALA A 84 16.98 7.73 -14.75
N SER A 85 17.02 7.67 -13.41
CA SER A 85 18.21 8.06 -12.64
C SER A 85 19.42 7.15 -12.92
N ILE A 86 19.20 5.85 -13.09
CA ILE A 86 20.27 4.91 -13.47
C ILE A 86 20.78 5.22 -14.88
N SER A 87 19.86 5.44 -15.83
CA SER A 87 20.22 5.77 -17.21
C SER A 87 20.95 7.11 -17.36
N ALA A 88 20.73 8.07 -16.46
CA ALA A 88 21.40 9.38 -16.52
C ALA A 88 22.87 9.35 -16.09
N VAL A 89 23.32 8.27 -15.43
CA VAL A 89 24.70 8.09 -14.94
C VAL A 89 25.52 7.15 -15.83
N ALA A 90 24.86 6.33 -16.66
CA ALA A 90 25.47 5.40 -17.60
C ALA A 90 25.91 6.08 -18.91
#